data_AF-A0ABD2F5T8-F1
#
_entry.id   AF-A0ABD2F5T8-F1
#
_cell.length_a   1.000
_cell.length_b   1.000
_cell.length_c   1.000
_cell.angle_alpha   90.00
_cell.angle_beta   90.00
_cell.angle_gamma   90.00
#
_symmetry.space_group_name_H-M   'P 1'
#
loop_
_entity.id
_entity.type
_entity.pdbx_description
1 polymer ?
#
loop_
_entity_poly.entity_id
_entity_poly.type
_entity_poly.pdbx_seq_one_letter_code
_entity_poly.pdbx_strand_id
1 'polypeptide(L)'
;MPAAPPPLNYPPGLEYLHQIDLILIHQKIEVIEVLFNFESNNIYEIKNRFGQRIYFAAEDTNFCNRNCCGPSRPFTLHILDDAGREVITLERPLRCNCCCCPCCLQEIEIQAPPGVPVGYVTQIWHPYLPKFTIQNEKREDVLKITGPCCVFTCTADTDFEDYMFFESTMG
;
A
#
# COMPACT_ATOMS: atom_id res chain seq x y z
N MET A 1 5.69 30.31 19.06
CA MET A 1 4.32 30.49 18.53
C MET A 1 3.62 29.14 18.62
N PRO A 2 2.39 29.04 19.14
CA PRO A 2 1.66 27.77 19.13
C PRO A 2 1.34 27.39 17.68
N ALA A 3 1.50 26.10 17.35
CA ALA A 3 1.22 25.57 16.02
C ALA A 3 -0.28 25.73 15.69
N ALA A 4 -0.58 26.07 14.44
CA ALA A 4 -1.95 26.16 13.96
C ALA A 4 -2.68 24.81 14.14
N PRO A 5 -3.96 24.79 14.52
CA PRO A 5 -4.72 23.56 14.63
C PRO A 5 -4.78 22.86 13.26
N PRO A 6 -4.63 21.52 13.21
CA PRO A 6 -4.68 20.80 11.95
C PRO A 6 -6.06 20.98 11.29
N PRO A 7 -6.15 21.04 9.96
CA PRO A 7 -7.43 21.16 9.26
C PRO A 7 -8.35 19.98 9.60
N LEU A 8 -9.63 20.26 9.81
CA LEU A 8 -10.65 19.38 10.40
C LEU A 8 -10.99 18.07 9.65
N ASN A 9 -10.27 17.71 8.57
CA ASN A 9 -10.60 16.57 7.70
C ASN A 9 -9.45 15.55 7.53
N TYR A 10 -8.42 15.58 8.36
CA TYR A 10 -7.34 14.60 8.27
C TYR A 10 -7.61 13.39 9.19
N PRO A 11 -7.48 12.15 8.68
CA PRO A 11 -7.51 10.97 9.54
C PRO A 11 -6.42 11.08 10.63
N PRO A 12 -6.77 10.77 11.90
CA PRO A 12 -5.83 10.89 13.02
C PRO A 12 -4.56 10.07 12.80
N GLY A 13 -3.40 10.63 13.14
CA GLY A 13 -2.10 9.97 13.00
C GLY A 13 -1.44 10.14 11.62
N LEU A 14 -2.13 10.75 10.65
CA LEU A 14 -1.59 11.04 9.31
C LEU A 14 -1.22 12.52 9.11
N GLU A 15 -1.29 13.34 10.16
CA GLU A 15 -1.06 14.79 10.08
C GLU A 15 0.37 15.13 9.64
N TYR A 16 1.33 14.26 9.96
CA TYR A 16 2.73 14.41 9.56
C TYR A 16 2.91 14.29 8.04
N LEU A 17 2.07 13.50 7.36
CA LEU A 17 2.17 13.29 5.91
C LEU A 17 1.95 14.57 5.09
N HIS A 18 1.22 15.55 5.63
CA HIS A 18 1.01 16.83 4.97
C HIS A 18 2.29 17.67 4.85
N GLN A 19 3.30 17.40 5.69
CA GLN A 19 4.53 18.20 5.80
C GLN A 19 5.71 17.60 5.03
N ILE A 20 5.52 16.45 4.40
CA ILE A 20 6.59 15.74 3.69
C ILE A 20 6.29 15.64 2.20
N ASP A 21 7.36 15.68 1.42
CA ASP A 21 7.39 15.60 -0.04
C ASP A 21 7.97 14.26 -0.54
N LEU A 22 8.63 13.51 0.35
CA LEU A 22 9.27 12.24 0.05
C LEU A 22 9.07 11.23 1.17
N ILE A 23 8.64 10.03 0.78
CA ILE A 23 8.57 8.86 1.63
C ILE A 23 9.55 7.82 1.08
N LEU A 24 10.36 7.26 1.97
CA LEU A 24 11.28 6.17 1.67
C LEU A 24 10.77 4.89 2.34
N ILE A 25 10.55 3.83 1.56
CA ILE A 25 10.08 2.53 2.06
C ILE A 25 11.26 1.58 2.08
N HIS A 26 11.58 1.02 3.25
CA HIS A 26 12.69 0.09 3.43
C HIS A 26 12.17 -1.24 3.97
N GLN A 27 12.27 -2.31 3.18
CA GLN A 27 11.98 -3.65 3.68
C GLN A 27 13.04 -4.08 4.70
N LYS A 28 12.58 -4.70 5.79
CA LYS A 28 13.43 -5.33 6.79
C LYS A 28 13.30 -6.84 6.67
N ILE A 29 14.44 -7.52 6.59
CA ILE A 29 14.54 -8.98 6.63
C ILE A 29 14.86 -9.36 8.08
N GLU A 30 13.94 -9.08 9.01
CA GLU A 30 14.09 -9.52 10.39
C GLU A 30 12.80 -10.21 10.83
N VAL A 31 12.92 -11.45 11.30
CA VAL A 31 11.85 -12.25 11.90
C VAL A 31 11.59 -11.68 13.29
N ILE A 32 10.90 -10.55 13.36
CA ILE A 32 10.47 -9.94 14.62
C ILE A 32 9.09 -10.48 14.96
N GLU A 33 8.99 -11.80 15.19
CA GLU A 33 7.78 -12.44 15.73
C GLU A 33 7.49 -11.98 17.17
N VAL A 34 8.49 -11.41 17.87
CA VAL A 34 8.43 -11.22 19.33
C VAL A 34 7.99 -9.81 19.77
N LEU A 35 8.11 -8.77 18.93
CA LEU A 35 7.80 -7.38 19.37
C LEU A 35 6.38 -6.91 19.05
N PHE A 36 5.71 -7.49 18.06
CA PHE A 36 4.44 -6.94 17.56
C PHE A 36 3.28 -7.95 17.52
N ASN A 37 3.42 -9.17 18.06
CA ASN A 37 2.40 -10.23 18.03
C ASN A 37 1.86 -10.61 16.64
N PHE A 38 2.52 -10.17 15.54
CA PHE A 38 2.17 -10.56 14.18
C PHE A 38 3.05 -11.71 13.71
N GLU A 39 2.46 -12.74 13.10
CA GLU A 39 3.16 -13.73 12.28
C GLU A 39 3.48 -13.11 10.90
N SER A 40 4.27 -12.03 10.90
CA SER A 40 4.47 -11.19 9.72
C SER A 40 5.64 -11.66 8.86
N ASN A 41 5.36 -11.95 7.58
CA ASN A 41 6.40 -12.33 6.62
C ASN A 41 7.20 -11.14 6.09
N ASN A 42 6.60 -9.95 6.08
CA ASN A 42 7.19 -8.76 5.50
C ASN A 42 6.97 -7.55 6.39
N ILE A 43 8.08 -6.92 6.76
CA ILE A 43 8.12 -5.73 7.60
C ILE A 43 8.79 -4.61 6.82
N TYR A 44 8.24 -3.40 6.92
CA TYR A 44 8.76 -2.21 6.24
C TYR A 44 8.89 -1.03 7.20
N GLU A 45 10.02 -0.33 7.13
CA GLU A 45 10.17 1.00 7.73
C GLU A 45 9.80 2.07 6.71
N ILE A 46 8.88 2.95 7.11
CA ILE A 46 8.48 4.11 6.33
C ILE A 46 9.23 5.30 6.93
N LYS A 47 10.09 5.93 6.11
CA LYS A 47 10.99 7.00 6.53
C LYS A 47 10.73 8.27 5.74
N ASN A 48 11.05 9.41 6.35
CA ASN A 48 11.14 10.68 5.63
C ASN A 48 12.47 10.81 4.86
N ARG A 49 12.64 11.93 4.15
CA ARG A 49 13.88 12.25 3.41
C ARG A 49 15.16 12.31 4.25
N PHE A 50 15.05 12.48 5.57
CA PHE A 50 16.18 12.50 6.51
C PHE A 50 16.50 11.10 7.06
N GLY A 51 15.80 10.05 6.60
CA GLY A 51 15.96 8.69 7.09
C GLY A 51 15.34 8.44 8.47
N GLN A 52 14.59 9.39 9.01
CA GLN A 52 13.86 9.21 10.27
C GLN A 52 12.63 8.37 10.01
N ARG A 53 12.42 7.32 10.82
CA ARG A 53 11.22 6.49 10.76
C ARG A 53 10.02 7.28 11.24
N ILE A 54 8.99 7.32 10.43
CA ILE A 54 7.73 8.03 10.69
C ILE A 54 6.57 7.05 10.87
N TYR A 55 6.64 5.90 10.21
CA TYR A 55 5.71 4.78 10.41
C TYR A 55 6.44 3.44 10.24
N PHE A 56 5.76 2.39 10.65
CA PHE A 56 6.17 1.00 10.46
C PHE A 56 5.02 0.22 9.83
N ALA A 57 5.29 -0.64 8.85
CA ALA A 57 4.26 -1.47 8.23
C ALA A 57 4.59 -2.96 8.39
N ALA A 58 3.59 -3.76 8.75
CA ALA A 58 3.71 -5.21 8.92
C ALA A 58 2.61 -5.94 8.13
N GLU A 59 3.00 -6.97 7.38
CA GLU A 59 2.09 -7.82 6.60
C GLU A 59 1.62 -8.98 7.47
N ASP A 60 0.36 -8.98 7.91
CA ASP A 60 -0.27 -10.16 8.50
C ASP A 60 -0.68 -11.13 7.39
N THR A 61 -0.11 -12.34 7.40
CA THR A 61 -0.39 -13.39 6.41
C THR A 61 -0.80 -14.68 7.11
N ASN A 62 -2.10 -14.93 7.26
CA ASN A 62 -2.58 -16.19 7.82
C ASN A 62 -2.30 -17.39 6.88
N PHE A 63 -1.78 -18.47 7.49
CA PHE A 63 -1.13 -19.70 7.02
C PHE A 63 -1.67 -20.47 5.78
N CYS A 64 -2.87 -20.19 5.25
CA CYS A 64 -3.49 -21.00 4.20
C CYS A 64 -3.44 -20.35 2.80
N ASN A 65 -2.27 -20.35 2.13
CA ASN A 65 -2.20 -20.59 0.66
C ASN A 65 -0.78 -20.64 0.07
N ARG A 66 0.10 -21.52 0.57
CA ARG A 66 1.46 -21.64 0.03
C ARG A 66 1.55 -22.34 -1.34
N ASN A 67 0.48 -22.98 -1.84
CA ASN A 67 0.54 -23.83 -3.03
C ASN A 67 -0.46 -23.52 -4.17
N CYS A 68 -1.42 -22.60 -4.02
CA CYS A 68 -2.44 -22.39 -5.07
C CYS A 68 -2.49 -21.00 -5.73
N CYS A 69 -1.93 -19.93 -5.14
CA CYS A 69 -2.25 -18.56 -5.56
C CYS A 69 -1.08 -17.63 -5.93
N GLY A 70 0.18 -18.02 -5.75
CA GLY A 70 1.35 -17.22 -6.18
C GLY A 70 1.29 -15.74 -5.73
N PRO A 71 1.60 -14.75 -6.61
CA PRO A 71 1.56 -13.31 -6.28
C PRO A 71 0.15 -12.77 -6.01
N SER A 72 -0.90 -13.57 -6.26
CA SER A 72 -2.28 -13.18 -6.05
C SER A 72 -2.77 -13.38 -4.60
N ARG A 73 -1.88 -13.65 -3.65
CA ARG A 73 -2.22 -13.92 -2.24
C ARG A 73 -2.96 -12.76 -1.56
N PRO A 74 -3.93 -13.04 -0.67
CA PRO A 74 -4.51 -12.01 0.18
C PRO A 74 -3.48 -11.62 1.24
N PHE A 75 -3.53 -10.37 1.67
CA PHE A 75 -2.75 -9.91 2.81
C PHE A 75 -3.44 -8.71 3.44
N THR A 76 -3.15 -8.51 4.71
CA THR A 76 -3.47 -7.29 5.44
C THR A 76 -2.17 -6.60 5.81
N LEU A 77 -2.00 -5.33 5.45
CA LEU A 77 -0.86 -4.54 5.87
C LEU A 77 -1.30 -3.54 6.93
N HIS A 78 -0.72 -3.66 8.12
CA HIS A 78 -0.96 -2.76 9.24
C HIS A 78 0.13 -1.70 9.27
N ILE A 79 -0.24 -0.43 9.18
CA ILE A 79 0.68 0.70 9.31
C ILE A 79 0.51 1.31 10.70
N LEU A 80 1.60 1.35 11.46
CA LEU A 80 1.66 1.82 12.83
C LEU A 80 2.49 3.10 12.96
N ASP A 81 2.08 3.98 13.86
CA ASP A 81 2.88 5.13 14.30
C ASP A 81 4.03 4.72 15.23
N ASP A 82 4.83 5.70 15.66
CA ASP A 82 5.95 5.51 16.58
C ASP A 82 5.53 5.08 17.99
N ALA A 83 4.28 5.36 18.38
CA ALA A 83 3.66 4.90 19.61
C ALA A 83 3.09 3.47 19.51
N GLY A 84 3.19 2.82 18.34
CA GLY A 84 2.67 1.47 18.10
C GLY A 84 1.14 1.43 17.92
N ARG A 85 0.50 2.56 17.63
CA ARG A 85 -0.92 2.63 17.31
C ARG A 85 -1.09 2.43 15.81
N GLU A 86 -2.05 1.58 15.44
CA GLU A 86 -2.39 1.39 14.04
C GLU A 86 -3.15 2.62 13.50
N VAL A 87 -2.63 3.19 12.41
CA VAL A 87 -3.15 4.42 11.78
C VAL A 87 -3.77 4.14 10.40
N ILE A 88 -3.27 3.14 9.67
CA ILE A 88 -3.82 2.72 8.38
C ILE A 88 -3.87 1.19 8.36
N THR A 89 -4.98 0.65 7.86
CA THR A 89 -5.10 -0.75 7.46
C THR A 89 -5.28 -0.83 5.95
N LEU A 90 -4.47 -1.65 5.29
CA LEU A 90 -4.61 -1.96 3.87
C LEU A 90 -5.07 -3.41 3.73
N GLU A 91 -6.24 -3.61 3.13
CA GLU A 91 -6.79 -4.95 2.94
C GLU A 91 -6.78 -5.32 1.46
N ARG A 92 -6.07 -6.40 1.13
CA ARG A 92 -6.10 -7.00 -0.20
C ARG A 92 -6.92 -8.30 -0.17
N PRO A 93 -8.17 -8.30 -0.69
CA PRO A 93 -8.99 -9.49 -0.71
C PRO A 93 -8.46 -10.56 -1.68
N LEU A 94 -8.85 -11.81 -1.43
CA LEU A 94 -8.64 -12.93 -2.35
C LEU A 94 -9.32 -12.64 -3.70
N ARG A 95 -8.56 -12.68 -4.79
CA ARG A 95 -9.10 -12.66 -6.16
C ARG A 95 -8.55 -13.83 -6.99
N CYS A 96 -9.29 -14.19 -8.05
CA CYS A 96 -9.00 -15.37 -8.86
C CYS A 96 -7.59 -15.28 -9.49
N ASN A 97 -6.94 -16.44 -9.69
CA ASN A 97 -5.59 -16.54 -10.26
C ASN A 97 -5.59 -17.15 -11.69
N CYS A 98 -6.73 -17.10 -12.40
CA CYS A 98 -6.81 -17.68 -13.74
C CYS A 98 -6.11 -16.77 -14.77
N CYS A 99 -4.91 -17.18 -15.18
CA CYS A 99 -3.92 -16.44 -15.98
C CYS A 99 -4.39 -15.89 -17.35
N CYS A 100 -5.61 -16.20 -17.80
CA CYS A 100 -6.06 -15.89 -19.17
C CYS A 100 -7.41 -15.15 -19.28
N CYS A 101 -7.92 -14.56 -18.19
CA CYS A 101 -9.15 -13.74 -18.21
C CYS A 101 -8.94 -12.42 -17.44
N PRO A 102 -9.67 -11.33 -17.79
CA PRO A 102 -9.66 -10.07 -17.05
C PRO A 102 -10.23 -10.15 -15.61
N CYS A 103 -10.43 -11.37 -15.08
CA CYS A 103 -11.03 -11.64 -13.77
C CYS A 103 -10.05 -11.61 -12.58
N CYS A 104 -8.78 -11.28 -12.82
CA CYS A 104 -7.70 -11.32 -11.83
C CYS A 104 -7.23 -9.92 -11.38
N LEU A 105 -7.95 -8.85 -11.75
CA LEU A 105 -7.56 -7.48 -11.40
C LEU A 105 -7.56 -7.28 -9.88
N GLN A 106 -6.43 -6.84 -9.35
CA GLN A 106 -6.25 -6.64 -7.91
C GLN A 106 -6.97 -5.35 -7.45
N GLU A 107 -7.45 -5.38 -6.21
CA GLU A 107 -7.99 -4.22 -5.50
C GLU A 107 -7.43 -4.23 -4.09
N ILE A 108 -7.19 -3.05 -3.54
CA ILE A 108 -6.79 -2.84 -2.15
C ILE A 108 -7.73 -1.79 -1.57
N GLU A 109 -8.34 -2.10 -0.44
CA GLU A 109 -9.09 -1.14 0.37
C GLU A 109 -8.13 -0.46 1.36
N ILE A 110 -8.24 0.86 1.50
CA ILE A 110 -7.45 1.66 2.43
C ILE A 110 -8.36 2.21 3.50
N GLN A 111 -8.06 1.91 4.75
CA GLN A 111 -8.81 2.36 5.92
C GLN A 111 -7.94 3.28 6.79
N ALA A 112 -8.48 4.42 7.21
CA ALA A 112 -7.82 5.35 8.12
C ALA A 112 -8.84 6.19 8.91
N PRO A 113 -9.01 5.99 10.24
CA PRO A 113 -8.39 4.93 11.05
C PRO A 113 -8.86 3.52 10.65
N PRO A 114 -8.29 2.44 11.22
CA PRO A 114 -8.74 1.06 10.99
C PRO A 114 -10.27 0.93 11.14
N GLY A 115 -10.91 0.29 10.16
CA GLY A 115 -12.37 0.13 10.08
C GLY A 115 -13.13 1.28 9.40
N VAL A 116 -12.47 2.38 9.00
CA VAL A 116 -13.09 3.49 8.26
C VAL A 116 -12.46 3.57 6.86
N PRO A 117 -13.12 3.10 5.79
CA PRO A 117 -12.57 3.14 4.45
C PRO A 117 -12.46 4.59 3.95
N VAL A 118 -11.28 4.96 3.44
CA VAL A 118 -11.02 6.31 2.89
C VAL A 118 -10.78 6.30 1.38
N GLY A 119 -10.51 5.13 0.81
CA GLY A 119 -10.29 4.98 -0.62
C GLY A 119 -9.90 3.57 -1.03
N TYR A 120 -9.68 3.42 -2.33
CA TYR A 120 -9.39 2.14 -2.98
C TYR A 120 -8.27 2.31 -4.00
N VAL A 121 -7.44 1.28 -4.17
CA VAL A 121 -6.52 1.16 -5.30
C VAL A 121 -6.95 -0.02 -6.14
N THR A 122 -7.30 0.21 -7.41
CA THR A 122 -7.73 -0.83 -8.34
C THR A 122 -6.76 -0.96 -9.50
N GLN A 123 -6.46 -2.19 -9.90
CA GLN A 123 -5.66 -2.46 -11.09
C GLN A 123 -6.52 -2.38 -12.35
N ILE A 124 -6.01 -1.72 -13.39
CA ILE A 124 -6.62 -1.71 -14.72
C ILE A 124 -5.91 -2.76 -15.59
N TRP A 125 -6.68 -3.55 -16.33
CA TRP A 125 -6.10 -4.48 -17.29
C TRP A 125 -5.38 -3.71 -18.40
N HIS A 126 -4.11 -4.04 -18.61
CA HIS A 126 -3.34 -3.53 -19.72
C HIS A 126 -2.31 -4.57 -20.16
N PRO A 127 -2.09 -4.77 -21.47
CA PRO A 127 -1.29 -5.88 -21.98
C PRO A 127 0.21 -5.78 -21.72
N TYR A 128 0.76 -4.60 -21.39
CA TYR A 128 2.21 -4.39 -21.23
C TYR A 128 2.61 -3.43 -20.09
N LEU A 129 1.67 -2.74 -19.47
CA LEU A 129 1.96 -1.70 -18.47
C LEU A 129 1.17 -2.01 -17.20
N PRO A 130 1.79 -1.96 -16.01
CA PRO A 130 1.04 -1.96 -14.77
C PRO A 130 0.30 -0.62 -14.64
N LYS A 131 -1.03 -0.67 -14.60
CA LYS A 131 -1.88 0.50 -14.44
C LYS A 131 -2.74 0.35 -13.20
N PHE A 132 -2.79 1.40 -12.39
CA PHE A 132 -3.61 1.46 -11.18
C PHE A 132 -4.43 2.74 -11.16
N THR A 133 -5.58 2.69 -10.51
CA THR A 133 -6.44 3.83 -10.24
C THR A 133 -6.67 3.94 -8.76
N ILE A 134 -6.37 5.11 -8.21
CA ILE A 134 -6.74 5.51 -6.86
C ILE A 134 -8.15 6.10 -6.93
N GLN A 135 -9.02 5.57 -6.10
CA GLN A 135 -10.39 6.01 -5.95
C GLN A 135 -10.61 6.54 -4.53
N ASN A 136 -11.48 7.53 -4.37
CA ASN A 136 -11.91 8.00 -3.06
C ASN A 136 -12.90 7.03 -2.41
N GLU A 137 -13.38 7.36 -1.20
CA GLU A 137 -14.39 6.59 -0.46
C GLU A 137 -15.68 6.32 -1.28
N LYS A 138 -16.04 7.21 -2.21
CA LYS A 138 -17.21 7.07 -3.10
C LYS A 138 -16.94 6.26 -4.37
N ARG A 139 -15.74 5.69 -4.51
CA ARG A 139 -15.24 4.99 -5.71
C ARG A 139 -15.15 5.90 -6.95
N GLU A 140 -14.95 7.20 -6.75
CA GLU A 140 -14.65 8.14 -7.82
C GLU A 140 -13.14 8.17 -8.07
N ASP A 141 -12.73 8.12 -9.33
CA ASP A 141 -11.31 8.12 -9.72
C ASP A 141 -10.65 9.48 -9.41
N VAL A 142 -9.58 9.45 -8.61
CA VAL A 142 -8.82 10.65 -8.19
C VAL A 142 -7.46 10.73 -8.88
N LEU A 143 -6.79 9.60 -9.05
CA LEU A 143 -5.45 9.54 -9.61
C LEU A 143 -5.23 8.24 -10.36
N LYS A 144 -4.57 8.31 -11.51
CA LYS A 144 -4.11 7.14 -12.26
C LYS A 144 -2.60 7.04 -12.16
N ILE A 145 -2.13 5.83 -11.90
CA ILE A 145 -0.71 5.49 -11.80
C ILE A 145 -0.39 4.55 -12.95
N THR A 146 0.59 4.92 -13.76
CA THR A 146 1.16 4.02 -14.77
C THR A 146 2.62 3.76 -14.40
N GLY A 147 2.94 2.50 -14.13
CA GLY A 147 4.31 2.07 -13.90
C GLY A 147 5.03 1.74 -15.22
N PRO A 148 6.33 1.46 -15.15
CA PRO A 148 7.16 1.14 -16.32
C PRO A 148 6.69 -0.14 -17.00
N CYS A 149 7.01 -0.28 -18.29
CA CYS A 149 6.66 -1.45 -19.10
C CYS A 149 7.22 -2.73 -18.48
N CYS A 150 6.34 -3.67 -18.15
CA CYS A 150 6.73 -5.02 -17.74
C CYS A 150 7.10 -5.82 -18.99
N VAL A 151 8.28 -5.56 -19.56
CA VAL A 151 8.88 -6.47 -20.55
C VAL A 151 9.34 -7.74 -19.83
N PHE A 152 8.44 -8.72 -19.75
CA PHE A 152 8.72 -10.12 -19.44
C PHE A 152 9.80 -10.37 -18.36
N THR A 153 9.45 -10.21 -17.09
CA THR A 153 10.19 -10.85 -15.99
C THR A 153 9.20 -11.38 -14.95
N CYS A 154 8.68 -12.58 -15.18
CA CYS A 154 7.94 -13.33 -14.15
C CYS A 154 8.84 -13.81 -12.98
N THR A 155 10.07 -13.31 -12.85
CA THR A 155 11.09 -13.81 -11.91
C THR A 155 12.12 -12.77 -11.45
N ALA A 156 11.88 -11.46 -11.55
CA ALA A 156 12.83 -10.46 -11.06
C ALA A 156 12.16 -9.50 -10.08
N ASP A 157 12.82 -9.27 -8.94
CA ASP A 157 12.56 -8.11 -8.09
C ASP A 157 12.63 -6.86 -8.96
N THR A 158 11.57 -6.06 -8.91
CA THR A 158 11.46 -4.86 -9.73
C THR A 158 12.16 -3.72 -9.00
N ASP A 159 13.34 -3.34 -9.49
CA ASP A 159 14.00 -2.10 -9.10
C ASP A 159 13.14 -0.94 -9.64
N PHE A 160 12.37 -0.29 -8.75
CA PHE A 160 11.53 0.88 -9.05
C PHE A 160 12.34 2.18 -9.21
N GLU A 161 13.50 2.13 -9.88
CA GLU A 161 14.37 3.31 -9.97
C GLU A 161 13.96 4.32 -11.03
N ASP A 162 13.05 4.01 -11.97
CA ASP A 162 12.85 4.94 -13.09
C ASP A 162 11.40 4.94 -13.64
N TYR A 163 10.71 6.04 -13.36
CA TYR A 163 9.45 6.57 -13.95
C TYR A 163 8.12 5.89 -13.57
N MET A 164 7.48 6.40 -12.52
CA MET A 164 6.01 6.34 -12.37
C MET A 164 5.37 7.60 -12.96
N PHE A 165 4.32 7.41 -13.77
CA PHE A 165 3.50 8.52 -14.29
C PHE A 165 2.21 8.63 -13.49
N PHE A 166 1.96 9.84 -12.99
CA PHE A 166 0.75 10.19 -12.26
C PHE A 166 -0.12 11.09 -13.14
N GLU A 167 -1.35 10.66 -13.41
CA GLU A 167 -2.33 11.45 -14.16
C GLU A 167 -3.54 11.72 -13.27
N SER A 168 -3.76 12.98 -12.91
CA SER A 168 -4.92 13.41 -12.13
C SER A 168 -6.14 13.47 -13.04
N THR A 169 -7.21 12.78 -12.66
CA THR A 169 -8.52 12.96 -13.29
C THR A 169 -9.07 14.31 -12.86
N MET A 170 -9.08 15.30 -13.76
CA MET A 170 -9.77 16.57 -13.53
C MET A 170 -11.27 16.28 -13.42
N GLY A 171 -11.81 16.41 -12.21
CA GLY A 171 -13.24 16.53 -11.93
C GLY A 171 -13.64 18.00 -11.88
#